data_AF-A0A3M0ZNT1-F1
#
_entry.id   AF-A0A3M0ZNT1-F1
#
_cell.length_a   1.000
_cell.length_b   1.000
_cell.length_c   1.000
_cell.angle_alpha   90.00
_cell.angle_beta   90.00
_cell.angle_gamma   90.00
#
_symmetry.space_group_name_H-M   'P 1'
#
loop_
_entity.id
_entity.type
_entity.pdbx_description
1 polymer ?
#
loop_
_entity_poly.entity_id
_entity_poly.type
_entity_poly.pdbx_seq_one_letter_code
_entity_poly.pdbx_strand_id
1 'polypeptide(L)' 'MVGESKLGMIDAIRQALLGAHRRLGTLERCEAEILSHSMRRGTEPRYEITLGIRRRRAESAGGA' A
#
# COMPACT_ATOMS: atom_id res chain seq x y z
N MET A 1 -4.96 2.48 -3.27
CA MET A 1 -4.84 2.93 -1.87
C MET A 1 -3.79 4.01 -1.83
N VAL A 2 -4.08 5.12 -1.18
CA VAL A 2 -3.15 6.26 -1.11
C VAL A 2 -2.57 6.30 0.31
N GLY A 3 -1.26 6.47 0.39
CA GLY A 3 -0.54 6.66 1.65
C GLY A 3 0.35 7.88 1.55
N GLU A 4 0.44 8.61 2.64
CA GLU A 4 1.16 9.86 2.71
C GLU A 4 2.06 9.89 3.94
N SER A 5 3.23 10.48 3.81
CA SER A 5 4.15 10.65 4.94
C SER A 5 5.07 11.84 4.75
N LYS A 6 5.50 12.42 5.87
CA LYS A 6 6.61 13.37 5.92
C LYS A 6 7.96 12.69 6.15
N LEU A 7 7.95 11.42 6.60
CA LEU A 7 9.13 10.66 7.00
C LEU A 7 9.83 9.98 5.82
N GLY A 8 9.12 9.75 4.71
CA GLY A 8 9.69 9.15 3.51
C GLY A 8 8.71 8.25 2.74
N MET A 9 9.17 7.77 1.59
CA MET A 9 8.37 6.89 0.71
C MET A 9 8.02 5.55 1.38
N ILE A 10 8.93 4.97 2.18
CA ILE A 10 8.69 3.71 2.89
C ILE A 10 7.54 3.86 3.90
N ASP A 11 7.52 4.96 4.64
CA ASP A 11 6.43 5.22 5.58
C ASP A 11 5.11 5.50 4.86
N ALA A 12 5.14 6.24 3.74
CA ALA A 12 3.96 6.41 2.89
C ALA A 12 3.40 5.08 2.35
N ILE A 13 4.27 4.15 1.93
CA ILE A 13 3.87 2.77 1.55
C ILE A 13 3.22 2.04 2.73
N ARG A 14 3.80 2.13 3.93
CA ARG A 14 3.24 1.54 5.14
C ARG A 14 1.85 2.09 5.44
N GLN A 15 1.66 3.40 5.36
CA GLN A 15 0.34 4.05 5.54
C GLN A 15 -0.69 3.55 4.51
N ALA A 16 -0.29 3.42 3.24
CA ALA A 16 -1.16 2.89 2.19
C ALA A 16 -1.59 1.44 2.47
N LEU A 17 -0.67 0.58 2.91
CA LEU A 17 -0.95 -0.83 3.25
C LEU A 17 -1.83 -0.95 4.51
N LEU A 18 -1.61 -0.10 5.53
CA LEU A 18 -2.47 -0.04 6.71
C LEU A 18 -3.89 0.39 6.35
N GLY A 19 -4.04 1.41 5.50
CA GLY A 19 -5.33 1.84 4.97
C GLY A 19 -6.03 0.74 4.17
N ALA A 20 -5.26 0.00 3.37
CA ALA A 20 -5.74 -1.16 2.64
C ALA A 20 -6.25 -2.26 3.58
N HIS A 21 -5.47 -2.61 4.62
CA HIS A 21 -5.84 -3.62 5.59
C HIS A 21 -7.13 -3.26 6.32
N ARG A 22 -7.29 -1.99 6.72
CA ARG A 22 -8.54 -1.53 7.37
C ARG A 22 -9.76 -1.62 6.44
N ARG A 23 -9.59 -1.32 5.15
CA ARG A 23 -10.70 -1.30 4.18
C ARG A 23 -11.04 -2.68 3.61
N LEU A 24 -10.03 -3.52 3.41
CA LEU A 24 -10.15 -4.82 2.75
C LEU A 24 -10.17 -5.97 3.78
N GLY A 25 -9.82 -5.72 5.03
CA GLY A 25 -9.57 -6.77 6.02
C GLY A 25 -8.20 -7.41 5.84
N THR A 26 -8.05 -8.66 6.25
CA THR A 26 -6.76 -9.38 6.23
C THR A 26 -6.14 -9.42 4.83
N LEU A 27 -4.88 -8.98 4.74
CA LEU A 27 -4.05 -8.94 3.53
C LEU A 27 -2.94 -10.00 3.57
N GLU A 28 -3.21 -11.18 4.13
CA GLU A 28 -2.22 -12.27 4.31
C GLU A 28 -1.45 -12.61 3.03
N ARG A 29 -2.09 -12.49 1.86
CA ARG A 29 -1.44 -12.59 0.55
C ARG A 29 -2.03 -11.54 -0.39
N CYS A 30 -1.30 -10.43 -0.56
CA CYS A 30 -1.63 -9.43 -1.56
C CYS A 30 -0.41 -9.09 -2.42
N GLU A 31 -0.67 -8.80 -3.68
CA GLU A 31 0.28 -8.12 -4.54
C GLU A 31 0.00 -6.62 -4.46
N ALA A 32 1.04 -5.85 -4.20
CA ALA A 32 1.00 -4.40 -4.16
C ALA A 32 1.93 -3.84 -5.23
N GLU A 33 1.40 -2.96 -6.07
CA GLU A 33 2.11 -2.28 -7.14
C GLU A 33 2.04 -0.77 -6.90
N ILE A 34 3.15 -0.06 -7.09
CA ILE A 34 3.16 1.40 -7.03
C ILE A 34 2.62 1.92 -8.37
N LEU A 35 1.42 2.49 -8.36
CA LEU A 35 0.81 3.10 -9.53
C LEU A 35 1.31 4.53 -9.76
N SER A 36 1.58 5.25 -8.68
CA SER A 36 2.17 6.58 -8.74
C SER A 36 2.91 6.91 -7.45
N HIS A 37 3.89 7.79 -7.57
CA HIS A 37 4.54 8.42 -6.44
C HIS A 37 4.78 9.90 -6.74
N SER A 38 4.67 10.74 -5.73
CA SER A 38 5.07 12.14 -5.82
C SER A 38 5.70 12.62 -4.53
N MET A 39 6.56 13.62 -4.66
CA MET A 39 7.15 14.34 -3.54
C MET A 39 6.86 15.83 -3.73
N ARG A 40 6.11 16.41 -2.80
CA ARG A 40 5.94 17.86 -2.75
C ARG A 40 7.05 18.45 -1.90
N ARG A 41 7.92 19.24 -2.53
CA ARG A 41 8.96 20.02 -1.84
C ARG A 41 8.38 21.37 -1.43
N GLY A 42 7.79 21.41 -0.23
CA GLY A 42 7.45 22.66 0.46
C GLY A 42 8.39 22.88 1.65
N THR A 43 7.97 23.69 2.61
CA THR A 43 8.67 23.88 3.91
C THR A 43 8.89 22.55 4.64
N GLU A 44 7.97 21.60 4.47
CA GLU A 44 8.15 20.22 4.88
C GLU A 44 7.95 19.30 3.66
N PRO A 45 8.83 18.31 3.43
CA PRO A 45 8.64 17.34 2.38
C PRO A 45 7.43 16.45 2.68
N ARG A 46 6.57 16.25 1.68
CA ARG A 46 5.44 15.31 1.75
C ARG A 46 5.53 14.31 0.61
N TYR A 47 5.57 13.04 0.97
CA TYR A 47 5.59 11.90 0.05
C TYR A 47 4.19 11.34 -0.05
N GLU A 48 3.71 11.16 -1.27
CA GLU A 48 2.41 10.57 -1.57
C GLU A 48 2.64 9.36 -2.48
N ILE A 49 2.10 8.21 -2.10
CA ILE A 49 2.22 6.94 -2.83
C ILE A 49 0.83 6.38 -3.08
N THR A 50 0.54 6.07 -4.35
CA THR A 50 -0.65 5.30 -4.72
C THR A 50 -0.27 3.85 -5.00
N LEU A 51 -0.85 2.94 -4.22
CA LEU A 51 -0.72 1.50 -4.39
C LEU A 51 -1.96 0.89 -5.06
N GLY A 52 -1.74 0.12 -6.12
CA GLY A 52 -2.68 -0.88 -6.62
C GLY A 52 -2.52 -2.14 -5.78
N ILE A 53 -3.60 -2.61 -5.16
CA ILE A 53 -3.56 -3.78 -4.29
C ILE A 53 -4.52 -4.83 -4.82
N ARG A 54 -3.99 -6.00 -5.14
CA ARG A 54 -4.74 -7.16 -5.57
C ARG A 54 -4.62 -8.24 -4.52
N ARG A 55 -5.75 -8.81 -4.08
CA ARG A 55 -5.70 -9.99 -3.22
C ARG A 55 -5.35 -11.19 -4.07
N ARG A 56 -4.33 -11.94 -3.66
CA ARG A 56 -4.14 -13.27 -4.19
C ARG A 56 -5.13 -14.16 -3.44
N ARG A 57 -6.13 -14.72 -4.13
CA ARG A 57 -6.89 -15.82 -3.53
C ARG A 57 -5.84 -16.87 -3.18
N ALA A 58 -5.81 -17.29 -1.92
CA ALA A 58 -5.13 -18.53 -1.60
C ALA A 58 -5.75 -19.56 -2.55
N GLU A 59 -4.96 -20.09 -3.48
CA GLU A 59 -5.32 -21.36 -4.08
C GLU A 59 -5.52 -22.26 -2.88
N SER A 60 -6.78 -22.61 -2.62
CA SER A 60 -7.10 -23.70 -1.73
C SER A 60 -6.27 -24.85 -2.26
N ALA A 61 -5.23 -25.23 -1.52
CA ALA A 61 -4.61 -26.53 -1.66
C ALA A 61 -5.66 -27.56 -1.21
N GLY A 62 -6.72 -27.70 -2.02
CA GLY A 62 -7.57 -28.86 -2.08
C GLY A 62 -6.92 -29.78 -3.09
N GLY A 63 -6.16 -30.74 -2.60
CA GLY A 63 -5.44 -31.70 -3.43
C GLY A 63 -5.10 -32.94 -2.62
N ALA A 64 -6.10 -33.82 -2.55
CA ALA A 64 -6.08 -35.25 -2.16
C ALA A 64 -5.65 -35.62 -0.73
#